data_AF-A0A819VVD0-F1
#
_entry.id   AF-A0A819VVD0-F1
#
_cell.length_a   1.000
_cell.length_b   1.000
_cell.length_c   1.000
_cell.angle_alpha   90.00
_cell.angle_beta   90.00
_cell.angle_gamma   90.00
#
_symmetry.space_group_name_H-M   'P 1'
#
loop_
_entity.id
_entity.type
_entity.pdbx_description
1 polymer ?
#
loop_
_entity_poly.entity_id
_entity_poly.type
_entity_poly.pdbx_seq_one_letter_code
_entity_poly.pdbx_strand_id
1 'polypeptide(L)'
;NDNNTGVYYETWSVYSDNGPNATIYFDSYDCASFVIRGLNQLYRYGAEILPNIHLNYTRINLYAYEPQLLGTYNQIIQNKTLHKDFINFYREFDSKKPTTEDWIKSLLEIYETFFISRRFYLYFNNVYWYMRLKETTPLKITFYEIPIGSILKNEII
;
A
#
# COMPACT_ATOMS: atom_id res chain seq x y z
N ASN A 1 -2.57 15.60 17.54
CA ASN A 1 -1.97 16.16 16.31
C ASN A 1 -1.98 15.21 15.11
N ASP A 2 -2.13 13.88 15.27
CA ASP A 2 -2.08 12.92 14.13
C ASP A 2 -3.08 13.24 13.00
N ASN A 3 -4.31 13.63 13.36
CA ASN A 3 -5.38 13.97 12.41
C ASN A 3 -5.09 15.21 11.54
N ASN A 4 -4.15 16.06 11.95
CA ASN A 4 -3.80 17.30 11.25
C ASN A 4 -2.49 17.17 10.44
N THR A 5 -1.76 16.06 10.60
CA THR A 5 -0.46 15.83 9.96
C THR A 5 -0.44 14.61 9.03
N GLY A 6 -1.30 13.61 9.26
CA GLY A 6 -1.43 12.40 8.43
C GLY A 6 -2.76 12.36 7.66
N VAL A 7 -2.99 13.35 6.81
CA VAL A 7 -4.26 13.55 6.06
C VAL A 7 -4.41 12.66 4.82
N TYR A 8 -3.60 11.62 4.66
CA TYR A 8 -3.70 10.67 3.55
C TYR A 8 -3.86 9.25 4.07
N TYR A 9 -4.68 8.45 3.40
CA TYR A 9 -4.86 7.02 3.66
C TYR A 9 -4.10 6.25 2.58
N GLU A 10 -3.16 5.41 2.98
CA GLU A 10 -2.44 4.52 2.08
C GLU A 10 -2.80 3.07 2.37
N THR A 11 -3.24 2.35 1.34
CA THR A 11 -3.69 0.96 1.45
C THR A 11 -2.56 -0.02 1.25
N TRP A 12 -1.63 0.29 0.35
CA TRP A 12 -0.67 -0.66 -0.17
C TRP A 12 0.62 -0.64 0.64
N SER A 13 1.04 -1.82 1.06
CA SER A 13 2.40 -2.04 1.51
C SER A 13 3.21 -2.66 0.39
N VAL A 14 4.38 -2.12 0.08
CA VAL A 14 5.18 -2.58 -1.05
C VAL A 14 6.54 -3.06 -0.56
N TYR A 15 6.89 -4.28 -0.93
CA TYR A 15 8.12 -4.97 -0.52
C TYR A 15 8.93 -5.43 -1.74
N SER A 16 10.23 -5.63 -1.54
CA SER A 16 11.09 -6.23 -2.55
C SER A 16 10.82 -7.72 -2.78
N ASP A 17 10.43 -8.45 -1.73
CA ASP A 17 10.18 -9.91 -1.76
C ASP A 17 9.32 -10.37 -0.56
N ASN A 18 8.84 -11.61 -0.58
CA ASN A 18 8.10 -12.27 0.48
C ASN A 18 9.05 -13.05 1.41
N GLY A 19 9.95 -12.33 2.07
CA GLY A 19 10.94 -12.90 2.98
C GLY A 19 11.30 -11.98 4.15
N PRO A 20 11.94 -12.50 5.21
CA PRO A 20 12.26 -11.73 6.42
C PRO A 20 13.25 -10.58 6.19
N ASN A 21 14.06 -10.67 5.12
CA ASN A 21 15.04 -9.65 4.75
C ASN A 21 14.55 -8.75 3.61
N ALA A 22 13.24 -8.72 3.35
CA ALA A 22 12.68 -7.88 2.31
C ALA A 22 12.83 -6.39 2.65
N THR A 23 13.22 -5.60 1.65
CA THR A 23 13.20 -4.14 1.78
C THR A 23 11.76 -3.67 1.68
N ILE A 24 11.36 -2.80 2.61
CA ILE A 24 10.06 -2.12 2.57
C ILE A 24 10.24 -0.85 1.75
N TYR A 25 9.58 -0.76 0.60
CA TYR A 25 9.59 0.45 -0.21
C TYR A 25 8.52 1.43 0.24
N PHE A 26 7.32 0.93 0.54
CA PHE A 26 6.19 1.74 1.01
C PHE A 26 5.46 0.99 2.12
N ASP A 27 5.15 1.69 3.20
CA ASP A 27 4.36 1.18 4.33
C ASP A 27 2.93 1.70 4.23
N SER A 28 1.93 0.87 4.55
CA SER A 28 0.54 1.33 4.52
C SER A 28 0.30 2.36 5.64
N TYR A 29 -0.62 3.28 5.39
CA TYR A 29 -1.10 4.24 6.38
C TYR A 29 -2.61 4.11 6.45
N ASP A 30 -3.03 3.06 7.17
CA ASP A 30 -4.40 2.58 7.21
C ASP A 30 -4.99 2.63 8.64
N CYS A 31 -6.21 2.11 8.79
CA CYS A 31 -6.89 2.06 10.08
C CYS A 31 -6.14 1.19 11.11
N ALA A 32 -5.52 0.10 10.69
CA ALA A 32 -4.69 -0.74 11.57
C ALA A 32 -3.52 0.07 12.12
N SER A 33 -2.81 0.76 11.23
CA SER A 33 -1.69 1.65 11.56
C SER A 33 -2.08 2.76 12.53
N PHE A 34 -3.27 3.34 12.36
CA PHE A 34 -3.82 4.33 13.29
C PHE A 34 -4.06 3.76 14.70
N VAL A 35 -4.70 2.58 14.79
CA VAL A 35 -4.95 1.92 16.09
C VAL A 35 -3.64 1.64 16.81
N ILE A 36 -2.63 1.14 16.09
CA ILE A 36 -1.30 0.85 16.66
C ILE A 36 -0.68 2.14 17.20
N ARG A 37 -0.64 3.23 16.43
CA ARG A 37 -0.11 4.52 16.93
C ARG A 37 -0.87 5.02 18.16
N GLY A 38 -2.19 4.87 18.18
CA GLY A 38 -3.03 5.20 19.34
C GLY A 38 -2.64 4.41 20.60
N LEU A 39 -2.49 3.09 20.47
CA LEU A 39 -2.05 2.22 21.56
C LEU A 39 -0.64 2.56 22.05
N ASN A 40 0.29 2.84 21.13
CA ASN A 40 1.65 3.28 21.48
C ASN A 40 1.61 4.57 22.32
N GLN A 41 0.77 5.54 21.92
CA GLN A 41 0.65 6.78 22.69
C GLN A 41 0.05 6.55 24.08
N LEU A 42 -0.99 5.73 24.20
CA LEU A 42 -1.57 5.39 25.51
C LEU A 42 -0.53 4.72 26.42
N TYR A 43 0.28 3.81 25.88
CA TYR A 43 1.38 3.20 26.62
C TYR A 43 2.39 4.22 27.13
N ARG A 44 2.80 5.16 26.27
CA ARG A 44 3.73 6.23 26.66
C ARG A 44 3.22 7.11 27.80
N TYR A 45 1.90 7.19 27.97
CA TYR A 45 1.26 7.89 29.10
C TYR A 45 1.04 6.99 30.34
N GLY A 46 1.55 5.76 30.33
CA GLY A 46 1.51 4.84 31.47
C GLY A 46 0.34 3.86 31.48
N ALA A 47 -0.40 3.72 30.36
CA ALA A 47 -1.40 2.67 30.26
C ALA A 47 -0.73 1.28 30.26
N GLU A 48 -1.23 0.39 31.11
CA GLU A 48 -0.81 -1.01 31.11
C GLU A 48 -1.47 -1.76 29.96
N ILE A 49 -0.67 -2.54 29.24
CA ILE A 49 -1.18 -3.39 28.17
C ILE A 49 -1.16 -4.83 28.65
N LEU A 50 -2.33 -5.48 28.56
CA LEU A 50 -2.48 -6.87 28.95
C LEU A 50 -1.57 -7.77 28.10
N PRO A 51 -0.70 -8.57 28.72
CA PRO A 51 0.37 -9.30 28.02
C PRO A 51 -0.11 -10.43 27.10
N ASN A 52 -1.40 -10.78 27.14
CA ASN A 52 -1.97 -11.93 26.43
C ASN A 52 -2.99 -11.56 25.34
N ILE A 53 -3.00 -10.30 24.90
CA ILE A 53 -3.87 -9.87 23.80
C ILE A 53 -3.10 -9.97 22.47
N HIS A 54 -3.58 -10.87 21.61
CA HIS A 54 -3.11 -11.01 20.23
C HIS A 54 -3.92 -10.08 19.33
N LEU A 55 -3.26 -9.07 18.76
CA LEU A 55 -3.89 -8.17 17.79
C LEU A 55 -3.46 -8.58 16.39
N ASN A 56 -4.42 -9.14 15.64
CA ASN A 56 -4.23 -9.53 14.25
C ASN A 56 -4.78 -8.45 13.34
N TYR A 57 -3.93 -7.95 12.44
CA TYR A 57 -4.30 -6.95 11.47
C TYR A 57 -4.17 -7.51 10.06
N THR A 58 -5.08 -7.10 9.19
CA THR A 58 -5.01 -7.41 7.77
C THR A 58 -4.07 -6.43 7.09
N ARG A 59 -3.20 -6.93 6.21
CA ARG A 59 -2.32 -6.13 5.37
C ARG A 59 -2.43 -6.59 3.93
N ILE A 60 -2.42 -5.64 3.01
CA ILE A 60 -2.39 -5.91 1.57
C ILE A 60 -0.98 -5.59 1.08
N ASN A 61 -0.23 -6.63 0.72
CA ASN A 61 1.17 -6.53 0.35
C ASN A 61 1.35 -6.71 -1.16
N LEU A 62 2.05 -5.77 -1.78
CA LEU A 62 2.56 -5.86 -3.14
C LEU A 62 4.03 -6.23 -3.10
N TYR A 63 4.46 -7.08 -4.02
CA TYR A 63 5.86 -7.42 -4.19
C TYR A 63 6.34 -6.94 -5.55
N ALA A 64 7.37 -6.11 -5.55
CA ALA A 64 7.82 -5.39 -6.73
C ALA A 64 9.34 -5.31 -6.81
N TYR A 65 9.83 -5.01 -8.01
CA TYR A 65 11.17 -4.47 -8.19
C TYR A 65 11.24 -3.03 -7.65
N GLU A 66 12.44 -2.46 -7.60
CA GLU A 66 12.68 -1.12 -7.07
C GLU A 66 11.77 -0.07 -7.75
N PRO A 67 11.02 0.74 -6.97
CA PRO A 67 10.13 1.76 -7.52
C PRO A 67 10.90 2.90 -8.18
N GLN A 68 10.39 3.36 -9.32
CA GLN A 68 10.88 4.52 -10.03
C GLN A 68 9.98 5.73 -9.75
N LEU A 69 10.58 6.83 -9.31
CA LEU A 69 9.87 8.10 -9.14
C LEU A 69 9.46 8.66 -10.51
N LEU A 70 8.17 8.93 -10.69
CA LEU A 70 7.62 9.63 -11.86
C LEU A 70 7.46 11.13 -11.58
N GLY A 71 7.21 11.48 -10.32
CA GLY A 71 6.98 12.86 -9.88
C GLY A 71 5.49 13.19 -9.72
N THR A 72 5.17 14.48 -9.77
CA THR A 72 3.80 14.99 -9.62
C THR A 72 2.96 14.78 -10.88
N TYR A 73 1.64 14.89 -10.75
CA TYR A 73 0.72 14.83 -11.91
C TYR A 73 1.11 15.81 -13.02
N ASN A 74 1.49 17.04 -12.66
CA ASN A 74 1.89 18.08 -13.61
C ASN A 74 3.15 17.71 -14.40
N GLN A 75 4.04 16.88 -13.85
CA GLN A 75 5.22 16.38 -14.56
C GLN A 75 4.86 15.22 -15.49
N ILE A 76 3.94 14.35 -15.06
CA ILE A 76 3.48 13.20 -15.86
C ILE A 76 2.80 13.67 -17.15
N ILE A 77 1.92 14.68 -17.08
CA ILE A 77 1.17 15.16 -18.25
C ILE A 77 2.04 15.76 -19.35
N GLN A 78 3.29 16.15 -19.04
CA GLN A 78 4.24 16.69 -20.02
C GLN A 78 4.71 15.60 -21.00
N ASN A 79 4.75 14.34 -20.56
CA ASN A 79 5.04 13.20 -21.42
C ASN A 79 3.74 12.55 -21.89
N LYS A 80 3.37 12.79 -23.16
CA LYS A 80 2.11 12.29 -23.75
C LYS A 80 1.95 10.77 -23.66
N THR A 81 3.04 10.02 -23.86
CA THR A 81 3.00 8.55 -23.82
C THR A 81 2.78 8.06 -22.40
N LEU A 82 3.55 8.59 -21.44
CA LEU A 82 3.40 8.26 -20.02
C LEU A 82 2.01 8.66 -19.51
N HIS A 83 1.54 9.86 -19.84
CA HIS A 83 0.23 10.34 -19.45
C HIS A 83 -0.90 9.43 -19.95
N LYS A 84 -0.84 9.00 -21.21
CA LYS A 84 -1.83 8.09 -21.77
C LYS A 84 -1.84 6.75 -21.04
N ASP A 85 -0.65 6.18 -20.79
CA ASP A 85 -0.52 4.91 -20.07
C ASP A 85 -1.04 5.01 -18.63
N PHE A 86 -0.65 6.07 -17.94
CA PHE A 86 -1.07 6.40 -16.57
C PHE A 86 -2.59 6.52 -16.43
N ILE A 87 -3.25 7.28 -17.33
CA ILE A 87 -4.71 7.44 -17.28
C ILE A 87 -5.43 6.13 -17.60
N ASN A 88 -4.90 5.34 -18.54
CA ASN A 88 -5.48 4.04 -18.86
C ASN A 88 -5.41 3.09 -17.66
N PHE A 89 -4.26 3.02 -16.99
CA PHE A 89 -4.10 2.23 -15.77
C PHE A 89 -5.19 2.55 -14.74
N TYR A 90 -5.35 3.82 -14.34
CA TYR A 90 -6.35 4.17 -13.31
C TYR A 90 -7.80 3.99 -13.79
N ARG A 91 -8.07 4.09 -15.09
CA ARG A 91 -9.41 3.86 -15.64
C ARG A 91 -9.85 2.40 -15.55
N GLU A 92 -8.91 1.46 -15.56
CA GLU A 92 -9.19 0.03 -15.39
C GLU A 92 -9.76 -0.25 -13.99
N PHE A 93 -9.37 0.53 -12.98
CA PHE A 93 -9.83 0.41 -11.60
C PHE A 93 -11.04 1.31 -11.24
N ASP A 94 -11.60 2.07 -12.21
CA ASP A 94 -12.79 2.90 -11.96
C ASP A 94 -14.06 2.02 -11.88
N SER A 95 -14.73 2.08 -10.72
CA SER A 95 -15.93 1.31 -10.41
C SER A 95 -17.20 1.82 -11.11
N LYS A 96 -17.15 2.94 -11.83
CA LYS A 96 -18.30 3.49 -12.56
C LYS A 96 -18.50 2.76 -13.89
N LYS A 97 -18.97 1.50 -13.82
CA LYS A 97 -19.31 0.71 -15.00
C LYS A 97 -20.82 0.51 -15.08
N PRO A 98 -21.47 0.88 -16.19
CA PRO A 98 -22.93 0.90 -16.29
C PRO A 98 -23.57 -0.50 -16.39
N THR A 99 -22.82 -1.54 -16.78
CA THR A 99 -23.36 -2.90 -16.98
C THR A 99 -22.47 -4.01 -16.39
N THR A 100 -23.05 -5.20 -16.18
CA THR A 100 -22.32 -6.39 -15.69
C THR A 100 -21.24 -6.89 -16.67
N GLU A 101 -21.45 -6.74 -17.97
CA GLU A 101 -20.45 -7.09 -18.99
C GLU A 101 -19.21 -6.20 -18.89
N ASP A 102 -19.41 -4.91 -18.62
CA ASP A 102 -18.32 -3.95 -18.40
C ASP A 102 -17.50 -4.28 -17.15
N TRP A 103 -18.12 -4.89 -16.13
CA TRP A 103 -17.42 -5.37 -14.93
C TRP A 103 -16.49 -6.54 -15.23
N ILE A 104 -16.96 -7.55 -15.98
CA ILE A 104 -16.13 -8.70 -16.36
C ILE A 104 -14.95 -8.23 -17.21
N LYS A 105 -15.21 -7.34 -18.17
CA LYS A 105 -14.16 -6.75 -19.00
C LYS A 105 -13.12 -5.99 -18.16
N SER A 106 -13.57 -5.18 -17.21
CA SER A 106 -12.66 -4.43 -16.33
C SER A 106 -11.83 -5.37 -15.43
N LEU A 107 -12.42 -6.49 -14.96
CA LEU A 107 -11.67 -7.50 -14.21
C LEU A 107 -10.59 -8.16 -15.06
N LEU A 108 -10.87 -8.47 -16.32
CA LEU A 108 -9.88 -9.02 -17.25
C LEU A 108 -8.76 -8.02 -17.55
N GLU A 109 -9.10 -6.75 -17.76
CA GLU A 109 -8.12 -5.67 -17.97
C GLU A 109 -7.22 -5.49 -16.74
N ILE A 110 -7.80 -5.47 -15.53
CA ILE A 110 -7.04 -5.43 -14.27
C ILE A 110 -6.12 -6.66 -14.17
N TYR A 111 -6.64 -7.85 -14.47
CA TYR A 111 -5.84 -9.08 -14.42
C TYR A 111 -4.65 -9.01 -15.40
N GLU A 112 -4.89 -8.57 -16.63
CA GLU A 112 -3.85 -8.40 -17.64
C GLU A 112 -2.81 -7.35 -17.20
N THR A 113 -3.23 -6.18 -16.75
CA THR A 113 -2.32 -5.13 -16.30
C THR A 113 -1.49 -5.57 -15.10
N PHE A 114 -2.13 -6.22 -14.12
CA PHE A 114 -1.51 -6.55 -12.84
C PHE A 114 -0.66 -7.84 -12.89
N PHE A 115 -1.16 -8.92 -13.49
CA PHE A 115 -0.47 -10.21 -13.49
C PHE A 115 0.35 -10.48 -14.74
N ILE A 116 -0.09 -9.98 -15.91
CA ILE A 116 0.59 -10.21 -17.19
C ILE A 116 1.60 -9.10 -17.47
N SER A 117 1.13 -7.85 -17.55
CA SER A 117 1.99 -6.68 -17.78
C SER A 117 2.84 -6.33 -16.56
N ARG A 118 2.36 -6.69 -15.35
CA ARG A 118 3.05 -6.49 -14.06
C ARG A 118 3.39 -5.03 -13.82
N ARG A 119 2.51 -4.14 -14.22
CA ARG A 119 2.68 -2.69 -14.07
C ARG A 119 1.82 -2.22 -12.91
N PHE A 120 2.40 -1.40 -12.06
CA PHE A 120 1.66 -0.77 -10.97
C PHE A 120 2.09 0.68 -10.81
N TYR A 121 1.10 1.57 -10.76
CA TYR A 121 1.29 2.98 -10.44
C TYR A 121 0.78 3.24 -9.03
N LEU A 122 1.65 3.72 -8.16
CA LEU A 122 1.33 4.06 -6.77
C LEU A 122 1.37 5.57 -6.58
N TYR A 123 0.37 6.12 -5.90
CA TYR A 123 0.39 7.49 -5.42
C TYR A 123 0.77 7.49 -3.95
N PHE A 124 1.93 8.05 -3.61
CA PHE A 124 2.46 8.05 -2.24
C PHE A 124 3.19 9.36 -1.96
N ASN A 125 2.92 9.99 -0.81
CA ASN A 125 3.51 11.28 -0.42
C ASN A 125 3.39 12.39 -1.49
N ASN A 126 2.21 12.53 -2.09
CA ASN A 126 1.89 13.55 -3.11
C ASN A 126 2.67 13.44 -4.44
N VAL A 127 3.31 12.30 -4.69
CA VAL A 127 3.98 11.99 -5.96
C VAL A 127 3.60 10.59 -6.42
N TYR A 128 3.80 10.33 -7.71
CA TYR A 128 3.55 9.03 -8.32
C TYR A 128 4.83 8.26 -8.54
N TRP A 129 4.71 6.96 -8.35
CA TRP A 129 5.76 5.98 -8.52
C TRP A 129 5.29 4.92 -9.50
N TYR A 130 6.21 4.47 -10.34
CA TYR A 130 6.03 3.28 -11.17
C TYR A 130 6.80 2.13 -10.54
N MET A 131 6.22 0.95 -10.55
CA MET A 131 6.93 -0.27 -10.19
C MET A 131 6.50 -1.43 -11.06
N ARG A 132 7.46 -2.33 -11.31
CA ARG A 132 7.19 -3.62 -11.93
C ARG A 132 6.94 -4.65 -10.83
N LEU A 133 5.81 -5.34 -10.88
CA LEU A 133 5.45 -6.39 -9.93
C LEU A 133 6.26 -7.67 -10.18
N LYS A 134 6.47 -8.46 -9.12
CA LYS A 134 7.17 -9.75 -9.20
C LYS A 134 6.33 -10.80 -9.93
N GLU A 135 7.01 -11.65 -10.70
CA GLU A 135 6.41 -12.74 -11.48
C GLU A 135 5.58 -13.71 -10.61
N THR A 136 6.12 -14.11 -9.46
CA THR A 136 5.71 -15.31 -8.72
C THR A 136 4.60 -15.05 -7.72
N THR A 137 4.65 -13.92 -7.02
CA THR A 137 3.65 -13.55 -6.02
C THR A 137 3.55 -12.02 -5.98
N PRO A 138 2.84 -11.39 -6.92
CA PRO A 138 2.77 -9.92 -6.98
C PRO A 138 1.90 -9.31 -5.87
N LEU A 139 0.96 -10.09 -5.32
CA LEU A 139 0.00 -9.66 -4.29
C LEU A 139 -0.17 -10.75 -3.24
N LYS A 140 -0.21 -10.35 -1.97
CA LYS A 140 -0.57 -11.23 -0.85
C LYS A 140 -1.35 -10.46 0.20
N ILE A 141 -2.51 -10.99 0.59
CA ILE A 141 -3.23 -10.52 1.76
C ILE A 141 -2.75 -11.34 2.95
N THR A 142 -2.22 -10.68 3.97
CA THR A 142 -1.69 -11.35 5.16
C THR A 142 -2.43 -10.89 6.40
N PHE A 143 -2.70 -11.82 7.30
CA PHE A 143 -3.04 -11.52 8.68
C PHE A 143 -1.73 -11.60 9.47
N TYR A 144 -1.27 -10.46 9.95
CA TYR A 144 -0.07 -10.39 10.75
C TYR A 144 -0.44 -10.03 12.18
N GLU A 145 0.17 -10.74 13.10
CA GLU A 145 0.07 -10.44 14.51
C GLU A 145 1.05 -9.33 14.85
N ILE A 146 0.56 -8.31 15.53
CA ILE A 146 1.43 -7.33 16.17
C ILE A 146 1.42 -7.64 17.66
N PRO A 147 2.48 -8.30 18.16
CA PRO A 147 2.59 -8.53 19.59
C PRO A 147 2.74 -7.16 20.25
N ILE A 148 1.92 -6.86 21.25
CA ILE A 148 1.95 -5.55 21.87
C ILE A 148 3.31 -5.28 22.59
N GLY A 149 4.11 -6.31 22.84
CA GLY A 149 5.49 -6.17 23.29
C GLY A 149 6.47 -5.58 22.24
N SER A 150 6.17 -5.63 20.94
CA SER A 150 7.03 -5.03 19.89
C SER A 150 6.78 -3.53 19.71
N ILE A 151 5.57 -3.08 20.02
CA ILE A 151 5.21 -1.65 20.18
C ILE A 151 6.16 -0.94 21.17
N LEU A 152 6.67 -1.68 22.16
CA LEU A 152 7.56 -1.18 23.22
C LEU A 152 9.02 -1.00 22.78
N LYS A 153 9.46 -1.66 21.70
CA LYS A 153 10.89 -1.73 21.33
C LYS A 153 11.34 -0.69 20.31
N ASN A 154 10.42 -0.06 19.58
CA ASN A 154 10.77 0.85 18.49
C ASN A 154 10.99 2.32 18.91
N GLU A 155 11.03 2.63 20.21
CA GLU A 155 11.32 3.99 20.72
C GLU A 155 12.53 4.04 21.69
N ILE A 156 13.35 2.99 21.78
CA ILE A 156 14.63 3.00 22.51
C ILE A 156 15.81 2.84 21.54
N ILE A 157 15.97 3.80 20.61
CA ILE A 157 17.27 4.22 20.03
C ILE A 157 17.17 5.73 19.77
#